data_AF-A0A5N7RN01-F1
#
_entry.id   AF-A0A5N7RN01-F1
#
_cell.length_a   1.000
_cell.length_b   1.000
_cell.length_c   1.000
_cell.angle_alpha   90.00
_cell.angle_beta   90.00
_cell.angle_gamma   90.00
#
_symmetry.space_group_name_H-M   'P 1'
#
loop_
_entity.id
_entity.type
_entity.pdbx_description
1 polymer ?
#
loop_
_entity_poly.entity_id
_entity_poly.type
_entity_poly.pdbx_seq_one_letter_code
_entity_poly.pdbx_strand_id
1 'polypeptide(L)'
;MTPYVSTLPLSQETMGEVLIRTGRLNEEQVGRIIGLQSTANIRFGEAAIQLGLLSEREVQDILANQFNYARSQADGSTLFAHLAIARSPYGKEAEAIRQIRAGIAAQIPSSALSYAFTVVSPEQGEGKSYLAASLAVAFSQAGKRTLLVNGNLRESGQTGLLASGQRAQTGLSTILAGRSPAILDAPLPDFPALTVLDAGPLPPNPTELLLEPALKHLLKAFSDRFELFVIDSPAANRYSDAQIIARQTDGYVSVVRRDLTSLDALQAMRGELAHTGAQALGSIYNASPNAPANRPRRLFSRRTVS
;
A
#
# COMPACT_ATOMS: atom_id res chain seq x y z
N MET A 1 17.12 12.85 -33.81
CA MET A 1 15.86 12.96 -33.04
C MET A 1 14.90 11.92 -33.58
N THR A 2 14.85 10.77 -32.91
CA THR A 2 13.93 9.67 -33.17
C THR A 2 13.00 9.58 -31.97
N PRO A 3 11.67 9.61 -32.14
CA PRO A 3 10.75 9.53 -31.02
C PRO A 3 10.73 8.09 -30.50
N TYR A 4 11.08 7.92 -29.22
CA TYR A 4 10.92 6.64 -28.54
C TYR A 4 9.43 6.48 -28.18
N VAL A 5 8.68 5.87 -29.09
CA VAL A 5 7.33 5.37 -28.79
C VAL A 5 7.50 4.05 -28.05
N SER A 6 7.37 4.07 -26.73
CA SER A 6 7.29 2.84 -25.93
C SER A 6 5.88 2.26 -26.05
N THR A 7 5.61 1.55 -27.14
CA THR A 7 4.47 0.63 -27.23
C THR A 7 4.90 -0.67 -26.57
N LEU A 8 4.59 -0.82 -25.27
CA LEU A 8 4.57 -2.14 -24.65
C LEU A 8 3.54 -3.00 -25.41
N PRO A 9 3.89 -4.21 -25.89
CA PRO A 9 2.95 -5.04 -26.60
C PRO A 9 1.84 -5.49 -25.64
N LEU A 10 0.62 -4.99 -25.85
CA LEU A 10 -0.59 -5.64 -25.34
C LEU A 10 -0.59 -7.05 -25.94
N SER A 11 -0.58 -8.11 -25.12
CA SER A 11 -0.74 -9.46 -25.64
C SER A 11 -2.07 -9.53 -26.38
N GLN A 12 -2.03 -9.66 -27.71
CA GLN A 12 -3.24 -9.78 -28.54
C GLN A 12 -3.94 -11.13 -28.40
N GLU A 13 -3.38 -12.04 -27.59
CA GLU A 13 -3.97 -13.35 -27.29
C GLU A 13 -5.27 -13.16 -26.50
N THR A 14 -6.35 -13.74 -27.01
CA THR A 14 -7.68 -13.72 -26.39
C THR A 14 -7.71 -14.64 -25.17
N MET A 15 -8.62 -14.39 -24.22
CA MET A 15 -8.73 -15.20 -23.00
C MET A 15 -8.94 -16.70 -23.30
N GLY A 16 -9.68 -17.03 -24.37
CA GLY A 16 -9.90 -18.41 -24.80
C GLY A 16 -8.62 -19.09 -25.29
N GLU A 17 -7.77 -18.39 -26.04
CA GLU A 17 -6.49 -18.91 -26.54
C GLU A 17 -5.51 -19.17 -25.38
N VAL A 18 -5.44 -18.25 -24.41
CA VAL A 18 -4.63 -18.44 -23.18
C VAL A 18 -5.08 -19.68 -22.41
N LEU A 19 -6.39 -19.90 -22.29
CA LEU A 19 -6.98 -21.04 -21.56
C LEU A 19 -6.75 -22.39 -22.24
N ILE A 20 -6.73 -22.41 -23.58
CA ILE A 20 -6.39 -23.60 -24.37
C ILE A 20 -4.90 -23.90 -24.24
N ARG A 21 -4.04 -22.89 -24.42
CA ARG A 21 -2.58 -23.04 -24.35
C ARG A 21 -2.09 -23.50 -22.98
N THR A 22 -2.73 -23.02 -21.91
CA THR A 22 -2.43 -23.44 -20.53
C THR A 22 -3.02 -24.81 -20.17
N GLY A 23 -3.77 -25.43 -21.09
CA GLY A 23 -4.44 -26.73 -20.88
C GLY A 23 -5.58 -26.67 -19.88
N ARG A 24 -6.04 -25.47 -19.48
CA ARG A 24 -7.10 -25.31 -18.48
C ARG A 24 -8.49 -25.56 -19.07
N LEU A 25 -8.70 -25.22 -20.33
CA LEU A 25 -9.90 -25.55 -21.10
C LEU A 25 -9.50 -26.21 -22.43
N ASN A 26 -10.39 -27.04 -22.98
CA ASN A 26 -10.28 -27.55 -24.34
C ASN A 26 -11.11 -26.71 -25.34
N GLU A 27 -10.91 -26.94 -26.64
CA GLU A 27 -11.62 -26.21 -27.71
C GLU A 27 -13.15 -26.34 -27.61
N GLU A 28 -13.66 -27.50 -27.19
CA GLU A 28 -15.09 -27.74 -27.02
C GLU A 28 -15.69 -26.87 -25.91
N GLN A 29 -15.00 -26.79 -24.76
CA GLN A 29 -15.38 -25.96 -23.62
C GLN A 29 -15.37 -24.47 -23.99
N VAL A 30 -14.36 -24.02 -24.75
CA VAL A 30 -14.30 -22.64 -25.26
C VAL A 30 -15.44 -22.37 -26.23
N GLY A 31 -15.77 -23.30 -27.13
CA GLY A 31 -16.93 -23.20 -28.02
C GLY A 31 -18.26 -23.03 -27.28
N ARG A 32 -18.45 -23.76 -26.17
CA ARG A 32 -19.64 -23.62 -25.30
C ARG A 32 -19.70 -22.24 -24.63
N ILE A 33 -18.57 -21.70 -24.18
CA ILE A 33 -18.49 -20.37 -23.57
C ILE A 33 -18.84 -19.30 -24.61
N ILE A 34 -18.28 -19.37 -25.82
CA ILE A 34 -18.57 -18.43 -26.91
C ILE A 34 -20.05 -18.47 -27.30
N GLY A 35 -20.64 -19.68 -27.36
CA GLY A 35 -22.07 -19.85 -27.63
C GLY A 35 -22.97 -19.20 -26.58
N LEU A 36 -22.64 -19.33 -25.29
CA LEU A 36 -23.38 -18.67 -24.22
C LEU A 36 -23.14 -17.14 -24.21
N GLN A 37 -21.90 -16.71 -24.46
CA GLN A 37 -21.53 -15.30 -24.57
C GLN A 37 -22.36 -14.58 -25.64
N SER A 38 -22.51 -15.18 -26.83
CA SER A 38 -23.29 -14.59 -27.92
C SER A 38 -24.79 -14.61 -27.64
N THR A 39 -25.32 -15.70 -27.08
CA THR A 39 -26.76 -15.87 -26.82
C THR A 39 -27.26 -15.00 -25.66
N ALA A 40 -26.46 -14.88 -24.59
CA ALA A 40 -26.83 -14.13 -23.39
C ALA A 40 -26.26 -12.70 -23.37
N ASN A 41 -25.45 -12.32 -24.36
CA ASN A 41 -24.78 -11.01 -24.46
C ASN A 41 -23.98 -10.65 -23.19
N ILE A 42 -23.23 -11.61 -22.65
CA ILE A 42 -22.39 -11.47 -21.44
C ILE A 42 -20.91 -11.61 -21.78
N ARG A 43 -20.01 -11.23 -20.86
CA ARG A 43 -18.57 -11.33 -21.09
C ARG A 43 -18.10 -12.79 -21.05
N PHE A 44 -17.03 -13.13 -21.77
CA PHE A 44 -16.47 -14.49 -21.82
C PHE A 44 -16.23 -15.09 -20.42
N GLY A 45 -15.63 -14.31 -19.51
CA GLY A 45 -15.40 -14.76 -18.13
C GLY A 45 -16.69 -15.02 -17.35
N GLU A 46 -17.73 -14.21 -17.55
CA GLU A 46 -19.05 -14.41 -16.92
C GLU A 46 -19.74 -15.66 -17.46
N ALA A 47 -19.69 -15.88 -18.77
CA ALA A 47 -20.20 -17.10 -19.41
C ALA A 47 -19.46 -18.35 -18.90
N ALA A 48 -18.13 -18.27 -18.72
CA ALA A 48 -17.32 -19.37 -18.20
C ALA A 48 -17.66 -19.72 -16.74
N ILE A 49 -17.98 -18.71 -15.92
CA ILE A 49 -18.42 -18.90 -14.54
C ILE A 49 -19.82 -19.51 -14.49
N GLN A 50 -20.76 -19.01 -15.30
CA GLN A 50 -22.13 -19.56 -15.36
C GLN A 50 -22.15 -21.02 -15.82
N LEU A 51 -21.26 -21.40 -16.73
CA LEU A 51 -21.10 -22.78 -17.19
C LEU A 51 -20.36 -23.68 -16.18
N GLY A 52 -19.88 -23.13 -15.06
CA GLY A 52 -19.11 -23.86 -14.04
C GLY A 52 -17.73 -24.32 -14.52
N LEU A 53 -17.23 -23.76 -15.63
CA LEU A 53 -15.96 -24.16 -16.24
C LEU A 53 -14.77 -23.46 -15.58
N LEU A 54 -14.98 -22.24 -15.10
CA LEU A 54 -14.01 -21.44 -14.35
C LEU A 54 -14.66 -20.86 -13.09
N SER A 55 -13.87 -20.75 -12.03
CA SER A 55 -14.22 -19.92 -10.88
C SER A 55 -13.99 -18.43 -11.16
N GLU A 56 -14.65 -17.56 -10.40
CA GLU A 56 -14.42 -16.12 -10.46
C GLU A 56 -12.94 -15.76 -10.22
N ARG A 57 -12.27 -16.53 -9.35
CA ARG A 57 -10.83 -16.39 -9.08
C ARG A 57 -9.99 -16.68 -10.32
N GLU A 58 -10.26 -17.78 -11.04
CA GLU A 58 -9.49 -18.15 -12.24
C GLU A 58 -9.66 -17.14 -13.38
N VAL A 59 -10.88 -16.64 -13.60
CA VAL A 59 -11.13 -15.58 -14.59
C VAL A 59 -10.33 -14.32 -14.26
N GLN A 60 -10.32 -13.94 -12.97
CA GLN A 60 -9.51 -12.83 -12.48
C GLN A 60 -8.00 -13.09 -12.69
N ASP A 61 -7.52 -14.30 -12.46
CA ASP A 61 -6.11 -14.66 -12.64
C ASP A 61 -5.66 -14.48 -14.10
N ILE A 62 -6.49 -14.87 -15.05
CA ILE A 62 -6.18 -14.74 -16.48
C ILE A 62 -6.23 -13.28 -16.93
N LEU A 63 -7.18 -12.49 -16.44
CA LEU A 63 -7.24 -11.05 -16.70
C LEU A 63 -6.00 -10.32 -16.18
N ALA A 64 -5.47 -10.69 -15.00
CA ALA A 64 -4.26 -10.06 -14.47
C ALA A 64 -3.04 -10.27 -15.36
N ASN A 65 -2.90 -11.48 -15.91
CA ASN A 65 -1.81 -11.81 -16.83
C ASN A 65 -1.99 -11.09 -18.19
N GLN A 66 -3.22 -11.02 -18.70
CA GLN A 66 -3.53 -10.37 -19.98
C GLN A 66 -3.33 -8.83 -19.94
N PHE A 67 -3.61 -8.20 -18.79
CA PHE A 67 -3.43 -6.75 -18.59
C PHE A 67 -2.13 -6.37 -17.86
N ASN A 68 -1.21 -7.33 -17.67
CA ASN A 68 0.11 -7.11 -17.07
C ASN A 68 0.07 -6.47 -15.66
N TYR A 69 -0.91 -6.85 -14.83
CA TYR A 69 -0.98 -6.41 -13.43
C TYR A 69 -0.02 -7.22 -12.56
N ALA A 70 1.01 -6.54 -12.04
CA ALA A 70 1.94 -7.06 -11.04
C ALA A 70 1.20 -7.66 -9.82
N ARG A 71 1.41 -8.96 -9.58
CA ARG A 71 0.89 -9.75 -8.45
C ARG A 71 2.03 -10.45 -7.75
N SER A 72 1.82 -10.78 -6.47
CA SER A 72 2.71 -11.72 -5.78
C SER A 72 2.49 -13.13 -6.33
N GLN A 73 3.45 -13.64 -7.10
CA GLN A 73 3.46 -15.04 -7.51
C GLN A 73 3.70 -15.91 -6.27
N ALA A 74 3.12 -17.11 -6.19
CA ALA A 74 3.26 -17.99 -5.03
C ALA A 74 4.73 -18.39 -4.71
N ASP A 75 5.65 -18.24 -5.68
CA ASP A 75 7.09 -18.50 -5.56
C ASP A 75 7.95 -17.20 -5.50
N GLY A 76 7.32 -16.02 -5.53
CA GLY A 76 7.93 -14.68 -5.38
C GLY A 76 7.65 -14.09 -3.98
N SER A 77 8.44 -13.09 -3.56
CA SER A 77 8.51 -12.58 -2.17
C SER A 77 7.18 -12.59 -1.38
N THR A 78 7.14 -13.37 -0.30
CA THR A 78 5.97 -13.53 0.58
C THR A 78 5.57 -12.26 1.34
N LEU A 79 6.38 -11.19 1.23
CA LEU A 79 6.27 -9.98 2.03
C LEU A 79 4.88 -9.35 1.96
N PHE A 80 4.29 -9.26 0.77
CA PHE A 80 2.99 -8.60 0.55
C PHE A 80 1.87 -9.56 0.15
N ALA A 81 2.10 -10.87 0.20
CA ALA A 81 1.09 -11.88 -0.13
C ALA A 81 -0.19 -11.78 0.75
N HIS A 82 -0.10 -11.14 1.91
CA HIS A 82 -1.22 -10.90 2.81
C HIS A 82 -2.03 -9.61 2.47
N LEU A 83 -1.51 -8.70 1.64
CA LEU A 83 -2.20 -7.47 1.26
C LEU A 83 -3.30 -7.76 0.23
N ALA A 84 -4.50 -7.21 0.41
CA ALA A 84 -5.61 -7.43 -0.52
C ALA A 84 -5.29 -6.94 -1.94
N ILE A 85 -4.58 -5.81 -2.07
CA ILE A 85 -4.15 -5.25 -3.36
C ILE A 85 -3.19 -6.18 -4.14
N ALA A 86 -2.45 -7.04 -3.44
CA ALA A 86 -1.56 -8.03 -4.03
C ALA A 86 -2.25 -9.40 -4.23
N ARG A 87 -2.97 -9.86 -3.22
CA ARG A 87 -3.61 -11.19 -3.17
C ARG A 87 -4.88 -11.31 -3.98
N SER A 88 -5.69 -10.25 -4.01
CA SER A 88 -6.99 -10.23 -4.69
C SER A 88 -7.20 -8.89 -5.41
N PRO A 89 -6.42 -8.61 -6.49
CA PRO A 89 -6.40 -7.28 -7.10
C PRO A 89 -7.75 -6.79 -7.65
N TYR A 90 -8.72 -7.66 -7.90
CA TYR A 90 -10.04 -7.27 -8.37
C TYR A 90 -11.10 -7.27 -7.26
N GLY A 91 -10.69 -7.54 -6.02
CA GLY A 91 -11.56 -7.48 -4.86
C GLY A 91 -11.96 -6.04 -4.52
N LYS A 92 -13.08 -5.89 -3.81
CA LYS A 92 -13.61 -4.59 -3.36
C LYS A 92 -12.59 -3.76 -2.57
N GLU A 93 -11.77 -4.43 -1.75
CA GLU A 93 -10.74 -3.76 -0.95
C GLU A 93 -9.59 -3.22 -1.81
N ALA A 94 -9.14 -4.00 -2.80
CA ALA A 94 -8.12 -3.55 -3.76
C ALA A 94 -8.61 -2.33 -4.54
N GLU A 95 -9.88 -2.31 -4.94
CA GLU A 95 -10.48 -1.16 -5.62
C GLU A 95 -10.59 0.07 -4.70
N ALA A 96 -10.97 -0.12 -3.43
CA ALA A 96 -10.96 0.97 -2.46
C ALA A 96 -9.55 1.56 -2.27
N ILE A 97 -8.51 0.73 -2.22
CA ILE A 97 -7.11 1.18 -2.17
C ILE A 97 -6.74 1.98 -3.43
N ARG A 98 -7.18 1.57 -4.64
CA ARG A 98 -6.93 2.32 -5.88
C ARG A 98 -7.64 3.68 -5.89
N GLN A 99 -8.86 3.75 -5.37
CA GLN A 99 -9.60 5.01 -5.24
C GLN A 99 -8.88 5.97 -4.28
N ILE A 100 -8.44 5.47 -3.12
CA ILE A 100 -7.63 6.25 -2.18
C ILE A 100 -6.35 6.75 -2.85
N ARG A 101 -5.61 5.87 -3.52
CA ARG A 101 -4.40 6.23 -4.27
C ARG A 101 -4.67 7.34 -5.28
N ALA A 102 -5.76 7.24 -6.05
CA ALA A 102 -6.14 8.28 -7.01
C ALA A 102 -6.44 9.63 -6.33
N GLY A 103 -7.13 9.62 -5.20
CA GLY A 103 -7.39 10.82 -4.40
C GLY A 103 -6.13 11.47 -3.82
N ILE A 104 -5.14 10.67 -3.40
CA ILE A 104 -3.82 11.17 -2.98
C ILE A 104 -3.07 11.73 -4.18
N ALA A 105 -3.01 10.99 -5.30
CA ALA A 105 -2.30 11.41 -6.50
C ALA A 105 -2.82 12.74 -7.07
N ALA A 106 -4.13 12.99 -6.99
CA ALA A 106 -4.75 14.24 -7.43
C ALA A 106 -4.31 15.47 -6.61
N GLN A 107 -3.80 15.27 -5.40
CA GLN A 107 -3.30 16.34 -4.52
C GLN A 107 -1.80 16.57 -4.65
N ILE A 108 -1.06 15.65 -5.29
CA ILE A 108 0.38 15.80 -5.52
C ILE A 108 0.58 16.83 -6.64
N PRO A 109 1.38 17.89 -6.42
CA PRO A 109 1.65 18.89 -7.45
C PRO A 109 2.26 18.27 -8.70
N SER A 110 1.73 18.58 -9.89
CA SER A 110 2.25 18.02 -11.15
C SER A 110 3.70 18.42 -11.45
N SER A 111 4.20 19.50 -10.84
CA SER A 111 5.59 19.96 -10.94
C SER A 111 6.55 19.23 -10.00
N ALA A 112 6.05 18.42 -9.06
CA ALA A 112 6.88 17.71 -8.11
C ALA A 112 7.61 16.54 -8.80
N LEU A 113 8.95 16.58 -8.81
CA LEU A 113 9.77 15.48 -9.31
C LEU A 113 9.75 14.27 -8.38
N SER A 114 9.62 14.52 -7.08
CA SER A 114 9.38 13.50 -6.08
C SER A 114 8.44 14.03 -5.00
N TYR A 115 7.68 13.14 -4.36
CA TYR A 115 6.75 13.50 -3.29
C TYR A 115 6.80 12.47 -2.16
N ALA A 116 6.90 12.94 -0.92
CA ALA A 116 6.94 12.12 0.27
C ALA A 116 5.69 12.33 1.11
N PHE A 117 5.04 11.25 1.53
CA PHE A 117 3.95 11.35 2.51
C PHE A 117 4.02 10.30 3.60
N THR A 118 3.59 10.72 4.80
CA THR A 118 3.55 9.86 5.99
C THR A 118 2.14 9.33 6.23
N VAL A 119 2.02 8.05 6.51
CA VAL A 119 0.77 7.45 6.99
C VAL A 119 0.78 7.47 8.51
N VAL A 120 -0.20 8.14 9.11
CA VAL A 120 -0.29 8.39 10.55
C VAL A 120 -1.61 7.88 11.11
N SER A 121 -1.62 7.50 12.39
CA SER A 121 -2.85 7.15 13.10
C SER A 121 -2.72 7.54 14.58
N PRO A 122 -3.81 7.93 15.26
CA PRO A 122 -3.76 8.31 16.67
C PRO A 122 -3.14 7.22 17.56
N GLU A 123 -3.54 5.97 17.37
CA GLU A 123 -3.22 4.83 18.23
C GLU A 123 -2.62 3.65 17.47
N GLN A 124 -2.01 2.71 18.21
CA GLN A 124 -1.55 1.45 17.65
C GLN A 124 -2.74 0.57 17.19
N GLY A 125 -2.50 -0.25 16.16
CA GLY A 125 -3.50 -1.21 15.66
C GLY A 125 -4.59 -0.61 14.74
N GLU A 126 -4.47 0.64 14.30
CA GLU A 126 -5.48 1.26 13.41
C GLU A 126 -5.33 0.91 11.93
N GLY A 127 -4.27 0.16 11.57
CA GLY A 127 -4.01 -0.31 10.21
C GLY A 127 -3.11 0.59 9.37
N LYS A 128 -2.41 1.55 10.00
CA LYS A 128 -1.42 2.45 9.36
C LYS A 128 -0.40 1.72 8.47
N SER A 129 0.27 0.69 9.00
CA SER A 129 1.31 -0.05 8.27
C SER A 129 0.75 -0.87 7.11
N TYR A 130 -0.45 -1.45 7.29
CA TYR A 130 -1.17 -2.15 6.22
C TYR A 130 -1.54 -1.20 5.08
N LEU A 131 -2.04 -0.02 5.42
CA LEU A 131 -2.44 0.99 4.44
C LEU A 131 -1.23 1.60 3.73
N ALA A 132 -0.14 1.88 4.45
CA ALA A 132 1.12 2.33 3.88
C ALA A 132 1.64 1.33 2.84
N ALA A 133 1.73 0.05 3.20
CA ALA A 133 2.14 -1.01 2.28
C ALA A 133 1.21 -1.13 1.07
N SER A 134 -0.10 -1.11 1.32
CA SER A 134 -1.11 -1.22 0.27
C SER A 134 -1.06 -0.05 -0.71
N LEU A 135 -0.86 1.17 -0.23
CA LEU A 135 -0.70 2.35 -1.07
C LEU A 135 0.59 2.29 -1.87
N ALA A 136 1.70 1.87 -1.26
CA ALA A 136 2.97 1.72 -1.97
C ALA A 136 2.88 0.71 -3.11
N VAL A 137 2.22 -0.43 -2.90
CA VAL A 137 1.90 -1.40 -3.95
C VAL A 137 1.01 -0.78 -5.03
N ALA A 138 -0.05 -0.06 -4.65
CA ALA A 138 -0.99 0.54 -5.61
C ALA A 138 -0.35 1.64 -6.48
N PHE A 139 0.59 2.41 -5.92
CA PHE A 139 1.38 3.40 -6.68
C PHE A 139 2.40 2.73 -7.59
N SER A 140 3.10 1.68 -7.11
CA SER A 140 4.00 0.87 -7.93
C SER A 140 3.29 0.20 -9.11
N GLN A 141 2.07 -0.34 -8.90
CA GLN A 141 1.23 -0.88 -9.97
C GLN A 141 0.81 0.18 -11.01
N ALA A 142 0.80 1.47 -10.64
CA ALA A 142 0.60 2.59 -11.57
C ALA A 142 1.89 3.04 -12.27
N GLY A 143 3.00 2.30 -12.11
CA GLY A 143 4.29 2.60 -12.71
C GLY A 143 5.11 3.65 -11.97
N LYS A 144 4.67 4.12 -10.79
CA LYS A 144 5.46 5.06 -9.98
C LYS A 144 6.59 4.35 -9.27
N ARG A 145 7.82 4.79 -9.50
CA ARG A 145 9.01 4.35 -8.76
C ARG A 145 8.83 4.76 -7.29
N THR A 146 8.45 3.80 -6.47
CA THR A 146 7.96 3.99 -5.11
C THR A 146 8.92 3.38 -4.10
N LEU A 147 9.30 4.15 -3.09
CA LEU A 147 10.02 3.66 -1.92
C LEU A 147 9.06 3.64 -0.72
N LEU A 148 8.81 2.45 -0.19
CA LEU A 148 8.12 2.27 1.09
C LEU A 148 9.15 2.27 2.21
N VAL A 149 9.02 3.19 3.15
CA VAL A 149 9.92 3.35 4.28
C VAL A 149 9.19 2.96 5.57
N ASN A 150 9.73 1.98 6.30
CA ASN A 150 9.28 1.67 7.65
C ASN A 150 9.92 2.66 8.64
N GLY A 151 9.22 3.77 8.91
CA GLY A 151 9.66 4.79 9.85
C GLY A 151 9.35 4.46 11.32
N ASN A 152 8.70 3.33 11.62
CA ASN A 152 8.39 2.93 12.98
C ASN A 152 9.59 2.23 13.64
N LEU A 153 10.58 3.04 14.04
CA LEU A 153 11.79 2.55 14.72
C LEU A 153 11.51 1.92 16.09
N ARG A 154 10.30 2.10 16.66
CA ARG A 154 9.93 1.56 17.98
C ARG A 154 9.48 0.10 17.94
N GLU A 155 9.00 -0.36 16.79
CA GLU A 155 8.58 -1.75 16.55
C GLU A 155 9.51 -2.45 15.55
N SER A 156 10.70 -1.89 15.32
CA SER A 156 11.70 -2.40 14.38
C SER A 156 12.25 -3.77 14.79
N GLY A 157 12.63 -4.61 13.82
CA GLY A 157 13.13 -5.96 14.06
C GLY A 157 12.06 -6.99 14.43
N GLN A 158 10.79 -6.57 14.52
CA GLN A 158 9.65 -7.50 14.61
C GLN A 158 9.32 -8.06 13.23
N THR A 159 8.87 -9.32 13.17
CA THR A 159 8.27 -9.89 11.95
C THR A 159 6.93 -9.19 11.71
N GLY A 160 6.94 -8.15 10.88
CA GLY A 160 5.77 -7.33 10.56
C GLY A 160 5.44 -7.31 9.08
N LEU A 161 4.35 -6.63 8.71
CA LEU A 161 3.86 -6.51 7.32
C LEU A 161 4.89 -5.89 6.37
N LEU A 162 5.91 -5.20 6.92
CA LEU A 162 6.96 -4.49 6.19
C LEU A 162 8.34 -5.14 6.34
N ALA A 163 8.47 -6.22 7.11
CA ALA A 163 9.76 -6.82 7.43
C ALA A 163 10.18 -7.83 6.36
N SER A 164 11.35 -7.65 5.74
CA SER A 164 11.83 -8.46 4.60
C SER A 164 12.25 -9.90 4.93
N GLY A 165 11.73 -10.50 6.01
CA GLY A 165 11.91 -11.91 6.36
C GLY A 165 13.29 -12.27 6.94
N GLN A 166 14.29 -11.42 6.80
CA GLN A 166 15.53 -11.48 7.57
C GLN A 166 15.46 -10.44 8.68
N ARG A 167 16.00 -10.73 9.87
CA ARG A 167 16.33 -9.67 10.84
C ARG A 167 17.31 -8.75 10.13
N ALA A 168 16.79 -7.70 9.50
CA ALA A 168 17.59 -6.82 8.69
C ALA A 168 18.62 -6.18 9.62
N GLN A 169 19.88 -6.62 9.50
CA GLN A 169 21.00 -6.05 10.26
C GLN A 169 21.24 -4.59 9.85
N THR A 170 20.67 -4.20 8.71
CA THR A 170 20.69 -2.87 8.12
C THR A 170 19.26 -2.39 7.89
N GLY A 171 19.04 -1.08 8.00
CA GLY A 171 17.74 -0.47 7.72
C GLY A 171 17.78 1.02 8.04
N LEU A 172 16.60 1.64 8.14
CA LEU A 172 16.49 3.06 8.42
C LEU A 172 17.27 3.46 9.69
N SER A 173 17.15 2.71 10.78
CA SER A 173 17.83 3.01 12.04
C SER A 173 19.36 3.04 11.90
N THR A 174 19.96 2.08 11.20
CA THR A 174 21.41 2.01 11.02
C THR A 174 21.93 3.02 10.01
N ILE A 175 21.13 3.33 8.98
CA ILE A 175 21.46 4.37 7.99
C ILE A 175 21.43 5.75 8.67
N LEU A 176 20.37 6.07 9.41
CA LEU A 176 20.27 7.36 10.12
C LEU A 176 21.33 7.50 11.22
N ALA A 177 21.75 6.40 11.83
CA ALA A 177 22.87 6.38 12.78
C ALA A 177 24.26 6.46 12.13
N GLY A 178 24.36 6.50 10.79
CA GLY A 178 25.62 6.50 10.06
C GLY A 178 26.42 5.19 10.17
N ARG A 179 25.78 4.09 10.59
CA ARG A 179 26.40 2.76 10.78
C ARG A 179 26.30 1.87 9.56
N SER A 180 25.48 2.24 8.59
CA SER A 180 25.33 1.52 7.33
C SER A 180 25.25 2.52 6.18
N PRO A 181 25.81 2.18 5.01
CA PRO A 181 25.63 3.01 3.83
C PRO A 181 24.15 3.02 3.43
N ALA A 182 23.70 4.11 2.80
CA ALA A 182 22.34 4.26 2.27
C ALA A 182 22.15 3.46 0.97
N ILE A 183 22.40 2.15 1.04
CA ILE A 183 22.20 1.22 -0.07
C ILE A 183 20.87 0.51 0.17
N LEU A 184 20.02 0.52 -0.86
CA LEU A 184 18.73 -0.15 -0.84
C LEU A 184 18.84 -1.50 -1.54
N ASP A 185 18.05 -2.45 -1.06
CA ASP A 185 17.87 -3.73 -1.72
C ASP A 185 17.27 -3.56 -3.13
N ALA A 186 17.37 -4.62 -3.93
CA ALA A 186 16.73 -4.67 -5.23
C ALA A 186 15.19 -4.49 -5.09
N PRO A 187 14.52 -3.95 -6.13
CA PRO A 187 13.06 -3.93 -6.16
C PRO A 187 12.48 -5.33 -5.95
N LEU A 188 11.26 -5.38 -5.41
CA LEU A 188 10.60 -6.66 -5.18
C LEU A 188 10.32 -7.37 -6.52
N PRO A 189 10.55 -8.69 -6.63
CA PRO A 189 10.34 -9.42 -7.88
C PRO A 189 8.93 -9.25 -8.45
N ASP A 190 7.94 -9.26 -7.56
CA ASP A 190 6.53 -9.13 -7.89
C ASP A 190 6.10 -7.68 -8.18
N PHE A 191 6.89 -6.70 -7.75
CA PHE A 191 6.58 -5.27 -7.85
C PHE A 191 7.86 -4.49 -8.24
N PRO A 192 8.24 -4.49 -9.53
CA PRO A 192 9.55 -3.98 -9.97
C PRO A 192 9.72 -2.46 -9.80
N ALA A 193 8.64 -1.72 -9.61
CA ALA A 193 8.67 -0.29 -9.29
C ALA A 193 8.57 -0.01 -7.78
N LEU A 194 8.59 -1.04 -6.92
CA LEU A 194 8.54 -0.91 -5.46
C LEU A 194 9.84 -1.42 -4.82
N THR A 195 10.46 -0.55 -4.03
CA THR A 195 11.53 -0.91 -3.10
C THR A 195 11.05 -0.67 -1.67
N VAL A 196 11.53 -1.49 -0.73
CA VAL A 196 11.22 -1.35 0.69
C VAL A 196 12.50 -1.01 1.44
N LEU A 197 12.45 0.01 2.29
CA LEU A 197 13.43 0.30 3.31
C LEU A 197 12.85 -0.08 4.66
N ASP A 198 13.29 -1.20 5.22
CA ASP A 198 12.89 -1.63 6.55
C ASP A 198 13.47 -0.71 7.63
N ALA A 199 12.89 -0.72 8.83
CA ALA A 199 13.32 0.07 9.98
C ALA A 199 14.72 -0.36 10.46
N GLY A 200 15.10 -1.61 10.23
CA GLY A 200 16.37 -2.20 10.70
C GLY A 200 16.28 -2.69 12.16
N PRO A 201 17.42 -2.82 12.87
CA PRO A 201 17.44 -3.19 14.28
C PRO A 201 16.91 -2.08 15.18
N LEU A 202 16.38 -2.46 16.36
CA LEU A 202 15.87 -1.53 17.38
C LEU A 202 16.98 -0.61 17.90
N PRO A 203 16.92 0.71 17.63
CA PRO A 203 17.88 1.64 18.20
C PRO A 203 17.52 1.93 19.67
N PRO A 204 18.51 2.27 20.52
CA PRO A 204 18.26 2.70 21.89
C PRO A 204 17.59 4.08 21.97
N ASN A 205 17.68 4.88 20.89
CA ASN A 205 17.30 6.29 20.82
C ASN A 205 16.53 6.60 19.50
N PRO A 206 15.32 6.04 19.29
CA PRO A 206 14.59 6.13 18.02
C PRO A 206 14.23 7.57 17.64
N THR A 207 13.83 8.39 18.61
CA THR A 207 13.39 9.76 18.38
C THR A 207 14.57 10.64 17.98
N GLU A 208 15.70 10.50 18.65
CA GLU A 208 16.92 11.27 18.41
C GLU A 208 17.48 11.02 17.00
N LEU A 209 17.38 9.79 16.49
CA LEU A 209 17.76 9.47 15.11
C LEU A 209 16.88 10.18 14.07
N LEU A 210 15.67 10.60 14.46
CA LEU A 210 14.71 11.28 13.60
C LEU A 210 14.73 12.81 13.76
N LEU A 211 15.30 13.37 14.84
CA LEU A 211 15.21 14.81 15.16
C LEU A 211 15.92 15.73 14.16
N GLU A 212 17.07 15.29 13.63
CA GLU A 212 17.76 15.97 12.55
C GLU A 212 16.97 15.80 11.23
N PRO A 213 17.15 16.66 10.21
CA PRO A 213 16.58 16.47 8.87
C PRO A 213 17.20 15.25 8.13
N ALA A 214 17.62 14.23 8.87
CA ALA A 214 18.28 13.02 8.41
C ALA A 214 17.35 12.19 7.51
N LEU A 215 16.06 12.07 7.85
CA LEU A 215 15.10 11.41 6.97
C LEU A 215 14.93 12.24 5.69
N LYS A 216 14.74 13.57 5.80
CA LYS A 216 14.61 14.44 4.62
C LYS A 216 15.82 14.36 3.69
N HIS A 217 17.03 14.36 4.24
CA HIS A 217 18.26 14.20 3.49
C HIS A 217 18.37 12.83 2.83
N LEU A 218 17.95 11.77 3.53
CA LEU A 218 17.90 10.42 2.97
C LEU A 218 16.92 10.32 1.79
N LEU A 219 15.70 10.85 1.94
CA LEU A 219 14.71 10.87 0.86
C LEU A 219 15.23 11.65 -0.35
N LYS A 220 15.88 12.80 -0.13
CA LYS A 220 16.54 13.59 -1.19
C LYS A 220 17.67 12.82 -1.86
N ALA A 221 18.49 12.06 -1.14
CA ALA A 221 19.53 11.22 -1.73
C ALA A 221 18.96 10.13 -2.65
N PHE A 222 17.68 9.79 -2.49
CA PHE A 222 16.98 8.81 -3.29
C PHE A 222 16.03 9.40 -4.35
N SER A 223 15.92 10.73 -4.46
CA SER A 223 14.94 11.37 -5.36
C SER A 223 15.20 11.12 -6.86
N ASP A 224 16.44 10.81 -7.24
CA ASP A 224 16.76 10.47 -8.65
C ASP A 224 16.23 9.09 -9.04
N ARG A 225 16.06 8.21 -8.03
CA ARG A 225 15.64 6.81 -8.20
C ARG A 225 14.14 6.63 -7.96
N PHE A 226 13.53 7.44 -7.12
CA PHE A 226 12.14 7.31 -6.71
C PHE A 226 11.36 8.62 -6.86
N GLU A 227 10.14 8.51 -7.37
CA GLU A 227 9.20 9.61 -7.53
C GLU A 227 8.25 9.73 -6.34
N LEU A 228 8.09 8.66 -5.58
CA LEU A 228 7.17 8.62 -4.46
C LEU A 228 7.79 7.93 -3.25
N PHE A 229 7.64 8.56 -2.09
CA PHE A 229 8.03 8.00 -0.81
C PHE A 229 6.78 7.84 0.06
N VAL A 230 6.51 6.61 0.49
CA VAL A 230 5.42 6.30 1.44
C VAL A 230 6.07 5.91 2.76
N ILE A 231 5.81 6.67 3.82
CA ILE A 231 6.47 6.47 5.13
C ILE A 231 5.43 5.94 6.13
N ASP A 232 5.64 4.73 6.65
CA ASP A 232 4.93 4.26 7.86
C ASP A 232 5.50 4.95 9.10
N SER A 233 4.67 5.22 10.10
CA SER A 233 5.05 5.96 11.31
C SER A 233 4.53 5.26 12.56
N PRO A 234 5.06 5.50 13.77
CA PRO A 234 4.44 5.00 15.00
C PRO A 234 3.11 5.73 15.33
N ALA A 235 2.42 5.30 16.38
CA ALA A 235 1.18 5.95 16.83
C ALA A 235 1.43 7.39 17.29
N ALA A 236 0.75 8.35 16.67
CA ALA A 236 1.05 9.76 16.78
C ALA A 236 0.69 10.38 18.15
N ASN A 237 -0.30 9.84 18.87
CA ASN A 237 -0.62 10.35 20.21
C ASN A 237 0.24 9.71 21.31
N ARG A 238 0.97 8.63 21.00
CA ARG A 238 1.84 7.96 21.97
C ARG A 238 3.27 8.44 21.90
N TYR A 239 3.71 8.84 20.71
CA TYR A 239 5.10 9.14 20.44
C TYR A 239 5.23 10.34 19.49
N SER A 240 6.22 11.20 19.75
CA SER A 240 6.49 12.39 18.93
C SER A 240 7.11 12.07 17.56
N ASP A 241 7.57 10.83 17.37
CA ASP A 241 8.26 10.38 16.16
C ASP A 241 7.39 10.56 14.90
N ALA A 242 6.07 10.37 14.99
CA ALA A 242 5.17 10.56 13.84
C ALA A 242 5.13 12.02 13.38
N GLN A 243 5.11 12.98 14.30
CA GLN A 243 5.16 14.41 14.02
C GLN A 243 6.53 14.81 13.45
N ILE A 244 7.61 14.24 13.98
CA ILE A 244 8.98 14.49 13.50
C ILE A 244 9.16 13.97 12.07
N ILE A 245 8.65 12.76 11.78
CA ILE A 245 8.63 12.18 10.44
C ILE A 245 7.80 13.06 9.50
N ALA A 246 6.58 13.45 9.91
CA ALA A 246 5.70 14.29 9.10
C ALA A 246 6.33 15.65 8.78
N ARG A 247 7.06 16.29 9.73
CA ARG A 247 7.83 17.53 9.48
C ARG A 247 8.86 17.40 8.35
N GLN A 248 9.27 16.18 8.02
CA GLN A 248 10.28 15.88 7.02
C GLN A 248 9.70 15.36 5.70
N THR A 249 8.37 15.28 5.58
CA THR A 249 7.65 14.87 4.37
C THR A 249 6.78 16.01 3.84
N ASP A 250 6.31 15.89 2.60
CA ASP A 250 5.50 16.92 1.94
C ASP A 250 4.04 16.89 2.43
N GLY A 251 3.54 15.71 2.81
CA GLY A 251 2.20 15.55 3.33
C GLY A 251 2.00 14.37 4.26
N TYR A 252 0.79 14.26 4.82
CA TYR A 252 0.39 13.12 5.62
C TYR A 252 -1.04 12.67 5.33
N VAL A 253 -1.28 11.39 5.55
CA VAL A 253 -2.57 10.74 5.42
C VAL A 253 -2.94 10.12 6.75
N SER A 254 -4.08 10.50 7.32
CA SER A 254 -4.54 9.97 8.61
C SER A 254 -5.37 8.72 8.44
N VAL A 255 -5.16 7.71 9.28
CA VAL A 255 -5.98 6.50 9.35
C VAL A 255 -6.89 6.59 10.56
N VAL A 256 -8.18 6.35 10.32
CA VAL A 256 -9.23 6.31 11.35
C VAL A 256 -9.86 4.94 11.31
N ARG A 257 -9.74 4.16 12.37
CA ARG A 257 -10.29 2.81 12.44
C ARG A 257 -11.68 2.83 13.08
N ARG A 258 -12.64 2.25 12.36
CA ARG A 258 -14.01 2.01 12.82
C ARG A 258 -14.01 1.36 14.20
N ASP A 259 -14.86 1.88 15.08
CA ASP A 259 -15.11 1.38 16.44
C ASP A 259 -13.87 1.35 17.37
N LEU A 260 -12.73 1.90 16.93
CA LEU A 260 -11.49 1.98 17.70
C LEU A 260 -11.06 3.43 17.97
N THR A 261 -10.91 4.22 16.90
CA THR A 261 -10.43 5.61 16.97
C THR A 261 -11.51 6.53 17.54
N SER A 262 -11.23 7.23 18.64
CA SER A 262 -12.13 8.27 19.16
C SER A 262 -11.93 9.58 18.41
N LEU A 263 -12.98 10.42 18.36
CA LEU A 263 -12.88 11.76 17.78
C LEU A 263 -11.86 12.62 18.54
N ASP A 264 -11.82 12.52 19.87
CA ASP A 264 -10.86 13.26 20.71
C ASP A 264 -9.41 12.89 20.37
N ALA A 265 -9.13 11.59 20.19
CA ALA A 265 -7.80 11.12 19.81
C ALA A 265 -7.40 11.61 18.40
N LEU A 266 -8.34 11.60 17.46
CA LEU A 266 -8.13 12.13 16.12
C LEU A 266 -7.88 13.65 16.14
N GLN A 267 -8.62 14.40 16.96
CA GLN A 267 -8.44 15.85 17.10
C GLN A 267 -7.09 16.19 17.73
N ALA A 268 -6.68 15.47 18.78
CA ALA A 268 -5.37 15.63 19.41
C ALA A 268 -4.23 15.42 18.40
N MET A 269 -4.28 14.30 17.64
CA MET A 269 -3.29 14.03 16.59
C MET A 269 -3.26 15.15 15.54
N ARG A 270 -4.42 15.61 15.09
CA ARG A 270 -4.49 16.69 14.09
C ARG A 270 -3.95 18.01 14.61
N GLY A 271 -4.16 18.31 15.89
CA GLY A 271 -3.57 19.49 16.55
C GLY A 271 -2.04 19.43 16.51
N GLU A 272 -1.46 18.31 16.90
CA GLU A 272 -0.01 18.10 16.85
C GLU A 272 0.55 18.17 15.42
N LEU A 273 -0.14 17.56 14.46
CA LEU A 273 0.30 17.52 13.05
C LEU A 273 0.15 18.87 12.33
N ALA A 274 -0.76 19.74 12.77
CA ALA A 274 -0.96 21.06 12.16
C ALA A 274 0.29 21.94 12.22
N HIS A 275 1.17 21.69 13.19
CA HIS A 275 2.41 22.43 13.39
C HIS A 275 3.61 21.85 12.62
N THR A 276 3.40 20.82 11.79
CA THR A 276 4.48 20.14 11.08
C THR A 276 4.84 20.79 9.74
N GLY A 277 3.93 21.58 9.17
CA GLY A 277 4.06 22.13 7.82
C GLY A 277 3.73 21.13 6.70
N ALA A 278 3.50 19.85 7.01
CA ALA A 278 3.09 18.85 6.05
C ALA A 278 1.61 19.04 5.65
N GLN A 279 1.33 18.92 4.36
CA GLN A 279 -0.02 18.99 3.82
C GLN A 279 -0.88 17.81 4.30
N ALA A 280 -2.04 18.08 4.87
CA ALA A 280 -3.03 17.05 5.15
C ALA A 280 -3.67 16.58 3.83
N LEU A 281 -3.35 15.36 3.38
CA LEU A 281 -3.88 14.77 2.15
C LEU A 281 -5.26 14.12 2.36
N GLY A 282 -5.73 14.04 3.61
CA GLY A 282 -7.05 13.54 3.96
C GLY A 282 -7.02 12.50 5.07
N SER A 283 -8.20 11.92 5.33
CA SER A 283 -8.39 10.87 6.34
C SER A 283 -9.05 9.65 5.70
N ILE A 284 -8.51 8.47 5.98
CA ILE A 284 -8.98 7.20 5.46
C ILE A 284 -9.68 6.45 6.57
N TYR A 285 -10.93 6.10 6.33
CA TYR A 285 -11.74 5.30 7.24
C TYR A 285 -11.50 3.81 7.00
N ASN A 286 -10.87 3.14 7.97
CA ASN A 286 -10.55 1.72 7.93
C ASN A 286 -11.58 0.91 8.73
N ALA A 287 -12.30 0.01 8.06
CA ALA A 287 -13.34 -0.84 8.66
C ALA A 287 -12.95 -2.33 8.69
N SER A 288 -11.69 -2.65 9.02
CA SER A 288 -11.25 -4.04 9.14
C SER A 288 -12.18 -4.85 10.07
N PRO A 289 -12.73 -6.00 9.62
CA PRO A 289 -13.77 -6.75 10.32
C PRO A 289 -13.31 -7.38 11.65
N ASN A 290 -12.01 -7.45 11.91
CA ASN A 290 -11.46 -8.01 13.16
C ASN A 290 -11.29 -6.94 14.25
N ALA A 291 -12.37 -6.22 14.57
CA ALA A 291 -12.42 -5.42 15.80
C ALA A 291 -12.83 -6.34 16.97
N PRO A 292 -12.17 -6.29 18.15
CA PRO A 292 -12.75 -6.89 19.33
C PRO A 292 -14.09 -6.20 19.60
N ALA A 293 -15.17 -6.97 19.54
CA ALA A 293 -16.53 -6.55 19.83
C ALA A 293 -16.68 -6.27 21.34
N ASN A 294 -16.03 -5.22 21.85
CA ASN A 294 -16.34 -4.75 23.20
C ASN A 294 -15.90 -3.30 23.43
N ARG A 295 -16.77 -2.36 23.07
CA ARG A 295 -16.93 -1.14 23.87
C ARG A 295 -18.42 -0.98 24.17
N PRO A 296 -18.81 -0.80 25.45
CA PRO A 296 -20.19 -0.48 25.78
C PRO A 296 -20.53 0.86 25.12
N ARG A 297 -21.62 0.88 24.34
CA ARG A 297 -22.23 2.13 23.87
C ARG A 297 -22.51 3.00 25.10
N ARG A 298 -21.70 4.02 25.35
CA ARG A 298 -22.07 5.09 26.28
C ARG A 298 -23.21 5.85 25.62
N LEU A 299 -24.43 5.45 25.94
CA LEU A 299 -25.62 6.26 25.74
C LEU A 299 -25.39 7.59 26.46
N PHE A 300 -25.44 8.68 25.71
CA PHE A 300 -25.46 10.03 26.26
C PHE A 300 -26.65 10.14 27.22
N SER A 301 -26.37 10.12 28.53
CA SER A 301 -27.33 10.57 29.53
C SER A 301 -27.37 12.09 29.47
N ARG A 302 -28.47 12.65 28.94
CA ARG A 302 -28.81 14.07 29.11
C ARG A 302 -28.83 14.37 30.61
N ARG A 303 -27.86 15.14 31.11
CA ARG A 303 -28.02 15.84 32.39
C ARG A 303 -28.99 16.99 32.13
N THR A 304 -30.21 16.85 32.61
CA THR A 304 -31.08 17.99 32.90
C THR A 304 -30.41 18.81 33.99
N VAL A 305 -30.20 20.08 33.67
CA VAL A 305 -29.85 21.14 34.61
C VAL A 305 -31.09 21.42 35.46
N SER A 306 -30.91 21.49 36.76
CA SER A 306 -31.82 22.11 37.73
C SER A 306 -30.97 22.95 38.66
#